data_AF-A0A1G1P6G1-F1
#
_entry.id   AF-A0A1G1P6G1-F1
#
_cell.length_a   1.000
_cell.length_b   1.000
_cell.length_c   1.000
_cell.angle_alpha   90.00
_cell.angle_beta   90.00
_cell.angle_gamma   90.00
#
_symmetry.space_group_name_H-M   'P 1'
#
loop_
_entity.id
_entity.type
_entity.pdbx_description
1 polymer ?
#
loop_
_entity_poly.entity_id
_entity_poly.type
_entity_poly.pdbx_seq_one_letter_code
_entity_poly.pdbx_strand_id
1 'polypeptide(L)' 'MRRLLSVSLEEDLSKDLNRATRETHLTRSQFVKLALRGALRRHELAALRARLVPLARAKGIYTDDDVFRMIRS' A
#
# COMPACT_ATOMS: atom_id res chain seq x y z
N MET A 1 7.27 18.92 10.93
CA MET A 1 6.80 18.76 12.34
C MET A 1 6.60 17.28 12.63
N ARG A 2 7.03 16.77 13.79
CA ARG A 2 6.82 15.36 14.20
C ARG A 2 5.65 15.31 15.19
N ARG A 3 4.69 14.41 14.98
CA ARG A 3 3.62 14.11 15.96
C ARG A 3 3.80 12.71 16.52
N LEU A 4 3.46 12.54 17.80
CA LEU A 4 3.43 11.24 18.46
C LEU A 4 2.06 10.61 18.22
N LEU A 5 2.06 9.31 17.90
CA LEU A 5 0.87 8.49 17.83
C LEU A 5 1.06 7.35 18.85
N SER A 6 0.18 7.29 19.84
CA SER A 6 0.10 6.17 20.78
C SER A 6 -1.15 5.36 20.46
N VAL A 7 -1.00 4.04 20.34
CA VAL A 7 -2.09 3.12 20.03
C VAL A 7 -1.99 1.90 20.94
N SER A 8 -3.13 1.42 21.42
CA SER A 8 -3.21 0.12 22.08
C SER A 8 -3.14 -0.97 21.02
N LEU A 9 -2.42 -2.05 21.30
CA LEU A 9 -2.32 -3.22 20.44
C LEU A 9 -2.75 -4.44 21.25
N GLU A 10 -3.52 -5.32 20.62
CA GLU A 10 -3.75 -6.66 21.14
C GLU A 10 -2.42 -7.40 21.32
N GLU A 11 -2.36 -8.29 22.30
CA GLU A 11 -1.13 -8.99 22.68
C GLU A 11 -0.50 -9.73 21.49
N ASP A 12 -1.33 -10.41 20.70
CA ASP A 12 -0.85 -11.19 19.55
C ASP A 12 -0.32 -10.29 18.42
N LEU A 13 -0.94 -9.14 18.19
CA LEU A 13 -0.42 -8.15 17.24
C LEU A 13 0.91 -7.54 17.70
N SER A 14 1.11 -7.38 19.02
CA SER A 14 2.39 -6.94 19.57
C SER A 14 3.49 -7.98 19.37
N LYS A 15 3.17 -9.27 19.50
CA LYS A 15 4.10 -10.39 19.20
C LYS A 15 4.45 -10.43 17.72
N ASP A 16 3.47 -10.28 16.84
CA ASP A 16 3.69 -10.25 15.39
C ASP A 16 4.57 -9.06 14.98
N LEU A 17 4.34 -7.88 15.55
CA LEU A 17 5.20 -6.71 15.33
C LEU A 17 6.63 -7.00 15.79
N ASN A 18 6.82 -7.61 16.96
CA ASN A 18 8.15 -8.00 17.43
C ASN A 18 8.85 -8.97 16.49
N ARG A 19 8.15 -10.01 16.01
CA ARG A 19 8.71 -10.96 15.04
C ARG A 19 9.12 -10.26 13.76
N ALA A 20 8.25 -9.44 13.18
CA ALA A 20 8.52 -8.73 11.94
C ALA A 20 9.70 -7.75 12.06
N THR A 21 9.86 -7.08 13.20
CA THR A 21 11.01 -6.19 13.44
C THR A 21 12.35 -6.96 13.49
N ARG A 22 12.36 -8.20 13.99
CA ARG A 22 13.56 -9.05 14.02
C ARG A 22 13.94 -9.52 12.62
N GLU A 23 12.96 -9.97 11.84
CA GLU A 23 13.17 -10.46 10.46
C GLU A 23 13.64 -9.36 9.50
N THR A 24 13.14 -8.14 9.70
CA THR A 24 13.44 -7.00 8.83
C THR A 24 14.61 -6.14 9.31
N HIS A 25 15.15 -6.41 10.50
CA HIS A 25 16.14 -5.57 11.19
C HIS A 25 15.70 -4.10 11.35
N LEU A 26 14.40 -3.83 11.42
CA LEU A 26 13.83 -2.50 11.61
C LEU A 26 13.41 -2.29 13.07
N THR A 27 13.51 -1.06 13.57
CA THR A 27 12.86 -0.70 14.84
C THR A 27 11.33 -0.76 14.70
N ARG A 28 10.61 -0.96 15.82
CA ARG A 28 9.13 -0.91 15.86
C ARG A 28 8.57 0.35 15.18
N SER A 29 9.18 1.51 15.43
CA SER A 29 8.74 2.77 14.82
C SER A 29 8.96 2.81 13.30
N GLN A 30 10.08 2.30 12.81
CA GLN A 30 10.34 2.21 11.37
C GLN A 30 9.37 1.26 10.69
N PHE A 31 9.16 0.08 11.27
CA PHE A 31 8.25 -0.92 10.74
C PHE A 31 6.80 -0.40 10.70
N VAL A 32 6.30 0.20 11.79
CA VAL A 32 4.95 0.78 11.84
C VAL A 32 4.78 1.90 10.81
N LYS A 33 5.78 2.78 10.64
CA LYS A 33 5.74 3.81 9.59
C LYS A 33 5.70 3.22 8.19
N LEU A 34 6.46 2.16 7.94
CA LEU A 34 6.47 1.46 6.65
C LEU A 34 5.10 0.82 6.38
N ALA A 35 4.57 0.09 7.36
CA ALA A 35 3.26 -0.55 7.28
C ALA A 35 2.14 0.47 7.05
N LEU A 36 2.13 1.57 7.80
CA LEU A 36 1.14 2.65 7.66
C LEU A 36 1.19 3.28 6.27
N ARG A 37 2.39 3.61 5.75
CA ARG A 37 2.53 4.12 4.38
C ARG A 37 2.04 3.11 3.34
N GLY A 38 2.33 1.83 3.54
CA GLY A 38 1.85 0.76 2.66
C GLY A 38 0.33 0.65 2.67
N ALA A 39 -0.30 0.73 3.84
CA ALA A 39 -1.75 0.71 3.98
C ALA A 39 -2.42 1.90 3.28
N LEU A 40 -1.89 3.11 3.49
CA LEU A 40 -2.41 4.33 2.84
C LEU A 40 -2.31 4.24 1.31
N ARG A 41 -1.18 3.78 0.78
CA ARG A 41 -0.99 3.60 -0.68
C ARG A 41 -1.93 2.56 -1.27
N ARG A 42 -2.18 1.44 -0.57
CA ARG A 42 -3.16 0.44 -1.02
C ARG A 42 -4.56 1.03 -1.08
N HIS A 43 -4.93 1.81 -0.08
CA HIS A 43 -6.22 2.50 -0.03
C HIS A 43 -6.36 3.52 -1.19
N GLU A 44 -5.35 4.36 -1.41
CA GLU A 44 -5.29 5.31 -2.52
C GLU A 44 -5.37 4.62 -3.88
N LEU A 45 -4.60 3.54 -4.07
CA LEU A 45 -4.62 2.77 -5.31
C LEU A 45 -5.99 2.13 -5.57
N ALA A 46 -6.63 1.56 -4.55
CA ALA A 46 -7.97 1.00 -4.68
C ALA A 46 -8.99 2.06 -5.12
N ALA A 47 -8.94 3.24 -4.49
CA ALA A 47 -9.81 4.36 -4.85
C ALA A 47 -9.56 4.85 -6.29
N LEU A 48 -8.30 4.93 -6.70
CA LEU A 48 -7.94 5.31 -8.06
C LEU A 48 -8.42 4.29 -9.09
N ARG A 49 -8.21 2.99 -8.83
CA ARG A 49 -8.67 1.90 -9.70
C ARG A 49 -10.18 1.91 -9.86
N ALA A 50 -10.94 2.13 -8.79
CA ALA A 50 -12.40 2.21 -8.84
C ALA A 50 -12.88 3.30 -9.82
N ARG A 51 -12.13 4.39 -9.98
CA ARG A 51 -12.44 5.49 -10.90
C ARG A 51 -11.91 5.26 -12.31
N LEU A 52 -10.66 4.82 -12.45
CA LEU A 52 -9.96 4.79 -13.73
C LEU A 52 -10.19 3.50 -14.53
N VAL A 53 -10.36 2.35 -13.87
CA VAL A 53 -10.56 1.07 -14.57
C VAL A 53 -11.82 1.09 -15.44
N PRO A 54 -12.99 1.61 -15.00
CA PRO A 54 -14.15 1.73 -15.88
C PRO A 54 -13.89 2.59 -17.12
N LEU A 55 -13.18 3.71 -16.97
CA LEU A 55 -12.83 4.61 -18.08
C LEU A 55 -11.87 3.94 -19.07
N ALA A 56 -10.89 3.17 -18.58
CA ALA A 56 -9.98 2.39 -19.40
C ALA A 56 -10.72 1.30 -20.19
N ARG A 57 -11.63 0.56 -19.55
CA ARG A 57 -12.44 -0.47 -20.20
C ARG A 57 -13.35 0.09 -21.28
N ALA A 58 -13.95 1.26 -21.06
CA ALA A 58 -14.74 1.96 -22.07
C ALA A 58 -13.92 2.34 -23.33
N LYS A 59 -12.59 2.42 -23.20
CA LYS A 59 -11.63 2.64 -24.30
C LYS A 59 -11.01 1.35 -24.83
N GLY A 60 -11.48 0.18 -24.39
CA GLY A 60 -10.93 -1.11 -24.82
C GLY A 60 -9.63 -1.53 -24.14
N ILE A 61 -9.21 -0.85 -23.06
CA ILE A 61 -7.96 -1.14 -22.34
C ILE A 61 -8.27 -2.04 -21.14
N TYR A 62 -7.76 -3.26 -21.15
CA TYR A 62 -7.98 -4.27 -20.10
C TYR A 62 -6.68 -4.76 -19.46
N THR A 63 -5.58 -4.68 -20.20
CA THR A 63 -4.27 -5.20 -19.85
C THR A 63 -3.19 -4.16 -20.06
N ASP A 64 -2.02 -4.38 -19.46
CA ASP A 64 -0.86 -3.53 -19.70
C ASP A 64 -0.39 -3.63 -21.17
N ASP A 65 -0.61 -4.78 -21.83
CA ASP A 65 -0.32 -4.96 -23.27
C ASP A 65 -1.19 -4.09 -24.18
N ASP A 66 -2.43 -3.80 -23.78
CA ASP A 66 -3.27 -2.82 -24.49
C ASP A 66 -2.66 -1.42 -24.40
N VAL A 67 -2.15 -1.05 -23.22
CA VAL A 67 -1.47 0.24 -23.00
C VAL A 67 -0.19 0.33 -23.83
N PHE A 68 0.65 -0.73 -23.82
CA PHE A 68 1.90 -0.74 -24.58
C PHE A 68 1.68 -0.60 -26.09
N ARG A 69 0.63 -1.24 -26.62
CA ARG A 69 0.24 -1.08 -28.04
C ARG A 69 -0.20 0.35 -28.38
N MET A 70 -0.78 1.09 -27.44
CA MET A 70 -1.23 2.47 -27.67
C MET A 70 -0.10 3.50 -27.64
N ILE A 71 1.00 3.24 -26.93
CA ILE A 71 2.09 4.23 -26.73
C ILE A 71 3.35 3.96 -27.56
N ARG A 72 3.50 2.77 -28.15
CA ARG A 72 4.56 2.52 -29.13
C ARG A 72 4.10 3.00 -30.51
N SER A 73 4.40 4.27 -30.81
CA SER A 73 4.38 4.86 -32.16
C SER A 73 5.79 5.31 -32.52
#